data_AF-A0A258B8D4-F1
#
_entry.id   AF-A0A258B8D4-F1
#
_cell.length_a   1.000
_cell.length_b   1.000
_cell.length_c   1.000
_cell.angle_alpha   90.00
_cell.angle_beta   90.00
_cell.angle_gamma   90.00
#
_symmetry.space_group_name_H-M   'P 1'
#
loop_
_entity.id
_entity.type
_entity.pdbx_description
1 polymer ?
#
loop_
_entity_poly.entity_id
_entity_poly.type
_entity_poly.pdbx_seq_one_letter_code
_entity_poly.pdbx_strand_id
1 'polypeptide(L)'
;MERQKSDLAYQKAILGSVSRTFALTIPLLPSTMEIVVGNTYLLCRIIDTIEDATGLTPNTKQELSSLFLEAVLGSTPVNSFVEPCLDALKAHSNVDELDLISHTPTVLRILHTFPNEDQAAISRCG
;
A
#
# COMPACT_ATOMS: atom_id res chain seq x y z
N MET A 1 -14.60 -0.13 -15.10
CA MET A 1 -13.26 -0.12 -15.75
C MET A 1 -12.47 1.17 -15.51
N GLU A 2 -13.06 2.36 -15.48
CA GLU A 2 -12.32 3.63 -15.33
C GLU A 2 -11.64 3.82 -13.96
N ARG A 3 -12.27 3.30 -12.89
CA ARG A 3 -11.78 3.44 -11.51
C ARG A 3 -10.52 2.61 -11.25
N GLN A 4 -10.45 1.38 -11.76
CA GLN A 4 -9.24 0.54 -11.68
C GLN A 4 -8.04 1.17 -12.42
N LYS A 5 -8.26 1.74 -13.61
CA LYS A 5 -7.18 2.45 -14.33
C LYS A 5 -6.65 3.65 -13.54
N SER A 6 -7.55 4.38 -12.86
CA SER A 6 -7.18 5.52 -12.01
C SER A 6 -6.38 5.06 -10.77
N ASP A 7 -6.80 3.97 -10.14
CA ASP A 7 -6.10 3.39 -8.99
C ASP A 7 -4.68 2.90 -9.37
N LEU A 8 -4.55 2.22 -10.51
CA LEU A 8 -3.24 1.77 -11.02
C LEU A 8 -2.35 2.95 -11.45
N ALA A 9 -2.92 4.02 -12.01
CA ALA A 9 -2.18 5.22 -12.33
C ALA A 9 -1.63 5.89 -11.06
N TYR A 10 -2.45 5.95 -10.00
CA TYR A 10 -2.01 6.42 -8.69
C TYR A 10 -0.88 5.55 -8.13
N GLN A 11 -1.04 4.22 -8.15
CA GLN A 11 -0.02 3.28 -7.70
C GLN A 11 1.34 3.54 -8.37
N LYS A 12 1.37 3.70 -9.69
CA LYS A 12 2.61 3.99 -10.43
C LYS A 12 3.21 5.34 -10.07
N ALA A 13 2.38 6.37 -9.91
CA ALA A 13 2.83 7.70 -9.53
C ALA A 13 3.45 7.71 -8.13
N ILE A 14 2.72 7.19 -7.13
CA ILE A 14 3.17 7.19 -5.74
C ILE A 14 4.39 6.30 -5.53
N LEU A 15 4.46 5.15 -6.21
CA LEU A 15 5.63 4.26 -6.19
C LEU A 15 6.90 5.00 -6.68
N GLY A 16 6.78 5.84 -7.70
CA GLY A 16 7.87 6.69 -8.17
C GLY A 16 8.32 7.74 -7.15
N SER A 17 7.38 8.30 -6.39
CA SER A 17 7.66 9.28 -5.33
C SER A 17 8.33 8.63 -4.12
N VAL A 18 7.83 7.48 -3.66
CA VAL A 18 8.33 6.82 -2.44
C VAL A 18 9.51 5.88 -2.69
N SER A 19 9.80 5.49 -3.95
CA SER A 19 10.92 4.59 -4.27
C SER A 19 11.43 4.68 -5.72
N ARG A 20 12.56 5.37 -5.91
CA ARG A 20 13.21 5.49 -7.22
C ARG A 20 13.76 4.17 -7.77
N THR A 21 14.25 3.28 -6.91
CA THR A 21 14.85 2.00 -7.35
C THR A 21 13.78 0.99 -7.73
N PHE A 22 12.72 0.85 -6.92
CA PHE A 22 11.63 -0.07 -7.24
C PHE A 22 10.84 0.40 -8.46
N ALA A 23 10.68 1.70 -8.66
CA ALA A 23 10.06 2.23 -9.88
C ALA A 23 10.82 1.84 -11.17
N LEU A 24 12.12 1.52 -11.08
CA LEU A 24 12.93 1.07 -12.23
C LEU A 24 12.92 -0.45 -12.41
N THR A 25 12.80 -1.22 -11.33
CA THR A 25 12.83 -2.69 -11.39
C THR A 25 11.46 -3.32 -11.61
N ILE A 26 10.39 -2.69 -11.12
CA ILE A 26 9.01 -3.17 -11.23
C ILE A 26 8.54 -3.30 -12.69
N PRO A 27 8.82 -2.36 -13.61
CA PRO A 27 8.48 -2.51 -15.04
C PRO A 27 9.19 -3.67 -15.75
N LEU A 28 10.20 -4.30 -15.14
CA LEU A 28 10.88 -5.48 -15.68
C LEU A 28 10.13 -6.79 -15.36
N LEU A 29 9.11 -6.74 -14.50
CA LEU A 29 8.29 -7.89 -14.13
C LEU A 29 7.13 -8.10 -15.11
N PRO A 30 6.56 -9.31 -15.19
CA PRO A 30 5.30 -9.55 -15.89
C PRO A 30 4.21 -8.62 -15.39
N SER A 31 3.34 -8.11 -16.27
CA SER A 31 2.38 -7.03 -15.95
C SER A 31 1.44 -7.34 -14.77
N THR A 32 1.13 -8.61 -14.51
CA THR A 32 0.36 -9.03 -13.33
C THR A 32 1.18 -8.95 -12.04
N MET A 33 2.44 -9.36 -12.08
CA MET A 33 3.37 -9.27 -10.95
C MET A 33 3.79 -7.83 -10.66
N GLU A 34 3.94 -6.99 -11.68
CA GLU A 34 4.25 -5.55 -11.54
C GLU A 34 3.32 -4.88 -10.52
N ILE A 35 2.01 -5.12 -10.69
CA ILE A 35 0.97 -4.51 -9.88
C ILE A 35 0.95 -5.10 -8.47
N VAL A 36 1.04 -6.42 -8.33
CA VAL A 36 1.00 -7.10 -7.02
C VAL A 36 2.23 -6.73 -6.18
N VAL A 37 3.42 -6.74 -6.78
CA VAL A 37 4.67 -6.39 -6.11
C VAL A 37 4.68 -4.91 -5.75
N GLY A 38 4.29 -4.03 -6.68
CA GLY A 38 4.15 -2.61 -6.40
C GLY A 38 3.19 -2.33 -5.24
N ASN A 39 2.05 -3.04 -5.21
CA ASN A 39 1.06 -2.84 -4.15
C ASN A 39 1.56 -3.33 -2.79
N THR A 40 2.19 -4.51 -2.76
CA THR A 40 2.77 -5.08 -1.54
C THR A 40 3.87 -4.16 -1.02
N TYR A 41 4.71 -3.61 -1.90
CA TYR A 41 5.74 -2.66 -1.54
C TYR A 41 5.16 -1.38 -0.90
N LEU A 42 4.09 -0.83 -1.45
CA LEU A 42 3.41 0.34 -0.87
C LEU A 42 2.87 0.04 0.54
N LEU A 43 2.30 -1.15 0.76
CA LEU A 43 1.84 -1.58 2.10
C LEU A 43 3.00 -1.69 3.10
N CYS A 44 4.13 -2.26 2.68
CA CYS A 44 5.34 -2.28 3.51
C CYS A 44 5.84 -0.87 3.81
N ARG A 45 5.83 0.04 2.81
CA ARG A 45 6.29 1.41 3.02
C ARG A 45 5.45 2.19 4.02
N ILE A 46 4.14 1.93 4.08
CA ILE A 46 3.26 2.52 5.09
C ILE A 46 3.69 2.10 6.50
N ILE A 47 3.97 0.81 6.70
CA ILE A 47 4.47 0.32 7.99
C ILE A 47 5.85 0.89 8.31
N ASP A 48 6.77 0.91 7.35
CA ASP A 48 8.09 1.53 7.52
C ASP A 48 7.96 2.99 7.95
N THR A 49 7.03 3.77 7.38
CA THR A 49 6.79 5.16 7.80
C THR A 49 6.37 5.26 9.27
N ILE A 50 5.53 4.34 9.75
CA ILE A 50 5.11 4.30 11.17
C ILE A 50 6.31 3.92 12.06
N GLU A 51 7.12 2.95 11.63
CA GLU A 51 8.30 2.49 12.35
C GLU A 51 9.40 3.56 12.40
N ASP A 52 9.60 4.31 11.31
CA ASP A 52 10.58 5.40 11.18
C ASP A 52 10.12 6.69 11.87
N ALA A 53 8.83 6.84 12.17
CA ALA A 53 8.30 8.05 12.79
C ALA A 53 8.92 8.28 14.17
N THR A 54 9.78 9.29 14.27
CA THR A 54 10.51 9.63 15.51
C THR A 54 9.63 10.29 16.56
N GLY A 55 8.50 10.89 16.14
CA GLY A 55 7.52 11.52 17.03
C GLY A 55 6.56 10.56 17.73
N LEU A 56 6.57 9.27 17.38
CA LEU A 56 5.63 8.28 17.92
C LEU A 56 6.27 7.43 19.02
N THR A 57 5.49 7.19 20.07
CA THR A 57 5.89 6.25 21.12
C THR A 57 5.82 4.81 20.61
N PRO A 58 6.62 3.87 21.17
CA PRO A 58 6.54 2.46 20.79
C PRO A 58 5.14 1.88 20.92
N ASN A 59 4.37 2.29 21.93
CA ASN A 59 2.99 1.83 22.11
C ASN A 59 2.08 2.31 20.97
N THR A 60 2.17 3.59 20.60
CA THR A 60 1.41 4.14 19.46
C THR A 60 1.76 3.45 18.15
N LYS A 61 3.05 3.15 17.90
CA LYS A 61 3.47 2.40 16.72
C LYS A 61 2.82 1.01 16.68
N GLN A 62 2.82 0.31 17.81
CA GLN A 62 2.20 -1.02 17.91
C GLN A 62 0.68 -0.98 17.70
N GLU A 63 -0.01 0.02 18.25
CA GLU A 63 -1.44 0.24 18.06
C GLU A 63 -1.76 0.51 16.58
N LEU A 64 -1.02 1.42 15.93
CA LEU A 64 -1.20 1.74 14.52
C LEU A 64 -0.90 0.55 13.60
N SER A 65 0.17 -0.21 13.86
CA SER A 65 0.48 -1.42 13.09
C SER A 65 -0.59 -2.50 13.25
N SER A 66 -1.21 -2.61 14.42
CA SER A 66 -2.32 -3.54 14.65
C SER A 66 -3.57 -3.12 13.88
N LEU A 67 -3.93 -1.82 13.92
CA LEU A 67 -5.04 -1.26 13.14
C LEU A 67 -4.81 -1.42 11.63
N PHE A 68 -3.58 -1.22 11.17
CA PHE A 68 -3.21 -1.45 9.77
C PHE A 68 -3.44 -2.91 9.38
N LEU A 69 -2.98 -3.86 10.19
CA LEU A 69 -3.16 -5.28 9.92
C LEU A 69 -4.65 -5.65 9.86
N GLU A 70 -5.46 -5.16 10.81
CA GLU A 70 -6.91 -5.38 10.80
C GLU A 70 -7.58 -4.79 9.55
N ALA A 71 -7.14 -3.62 9.09
CA ALA A 71 -7.62 -3.01 7.86
C ALA A 71 -7.23 -3.81 6.61
N VAL A 72 -5.98 -4.31 6.54
CA VAL A 72 -5.48 -5.15 5.44
C VAL A 72 -6.23 -6.49 5.38
N LEU A 73 -6.54 -7.07 6.53
CA LEU A 73 -7.32 -8.31 6.64
C LEU A 73 -8.81 -8.09 6.36
N GLY A 74 -9.27 -6.84 6.24
CA GLY A 74 -10.68 -6.50 6.08
C GLY A 74 -11.52 -6.70 7.34
N SER A 75 -10.87 -6.86 8.50
CA SER A 75 -11.53 -6.99 9.81
C SER A 75 -12.14 -5.66 10.27
N THR A 76 -11.51 -4.55 9.92
CA THR A 76 -11.97 -3.19 10.25
C THR A 76 -11.95 -2.28 9.02
N PRO A 77 -12.73 -1.19 9.01
CA PRO A 77 -12.65 -0.19 7.95
C PRO A 77 -11.25 0.44 7.93
N VAL A 78 -10.66 0.55 6.73
CA VAL A 78 -9.36 1.20 6.53
C VAL A 78 -9.27 2.62 7.12
N ASN A 79 -10.38 3.36 7.14
CA ASN A 79 -10.42 4.70 7.73
C ASN A 79 -10.13 4.69 9.24
N SER A 80 -10.46 3.59 9.94
CA SER A 80 -10.14 3.41 11.35
C SER A 80 -8.64 3.35 11.62
N PHE A 81 -7.83 3.05 10.60
CA PHE A 81 -6.38 3.17 10.64
C PHE A 81 -5.91 4.54 10.10
N VAL A 82 -6.45 4.99 8.95
CA VAL A 82 -5.97 6.19 8.25
C VAL A 82 -6.11 7.46 9.11
N GLU A 83 -7.26 7.64 9.75
CA GLU A 83 -7.52 8.84 10.58
C GLU A 83 -6.54 8.97 11.76
N PRO A 84 -6.39 7.97 12.65
CA PRO A 84 -5.43 8.08 13.76
C PRO A 84 -3.98 8.08 13.28
N CYS A 85 -3.66 7.38 12.18
CA CYS A 85 -2.31 7.37 11.63
C CYS A 85 -1.90 8.75 11.10
N LEU A 86 -2.76 9.41 10.33
CA LEU A 86 -2.52 10.78 9.85
C LEU A 86 -2.44 11.77 11.00
N ASP A 87 -3.27 11.63 12.05
CA ASP A 87 -3.21 12.47 13.24
C ASP A 87 -1.87 12.33 13.96
N ALA A 88 -1.43 11.10 14.18
CA ALA A 88 -0.17 10.76 14.81
C ALA A 88 1.04 11.26 13.99
N LEU A 89 0.95 11.21 12.66
CA LEU A 89 1.99 11.63 11.72
C LEU A 89 1.87 13.09 11.26
N LYS A 90 1.02 13.92 11.88
CA LYS A 90 0.87 15.35 11.52
C LYS A 90 2.19 16.13 11.48
N ALA A 91 3.17 15.73 12.30
CA ALA A 91 4.48 16.37 12.36
C ALA A 91 5.51 15.75 11.39
N HIS A 92 5.12 14.72 10.62
CA HIS A 92 6.01 14.04 9.68
C HIS A 92 6.30 14.94 8.48
N SER A 93 7.57 15.03 8.10
CA SER A 93 8.01 15.98 7.06
C SER A 93 7.79 15.48 5.63
N ASN A 94 7.60 14.16 5.45
CA ASN A 94 7.45 13.58 4.12
C ASN A 94 5.97 13.56 3.67
N VAL A 95 5.60 14.53 2.83
CA VAL A 95 4.24 14.67 2.31
C VAL A 95 3.83 13.51 1.40
N ASP A 96 4.77 12.91 0.65
CA ASP A 96 4.46 11.76 -0.20
C ASP A 96 4.08 10.53 0.61
N GLU A 97 4.69 10.34 1.79
CA GLU A 97 4.33 9.26 2.71
C GLU A 97 2.98 9.50 3.38
N LEU A 98 2.68 10.75 3.74
CA LEU A 98 1.36 11.13 4.26
C LEU A 98 0.26 10.93 3.19
N ASP A 99 0.54 11.30 1.94
CA ASP A 99 -0.35 11.07 0.81
C ASP A 99 -0.60 9.57 0.61
N LEU A 100 0.46 8.76 0.67
CA LEU A 100 0.36 7.30 0.59
C LEU A 100 -0.56 6.72 1.68
N ILE A 101 -0.41 7.18 2.93
CA ILE A 101 -1.26 6.75 4.05
C ILE A 101 -2.72 7.15 3.81
N SER A 102 -2.98 8.39 3.36
CA SER A 102 -4.34 8.83 3.05
C SER A 102 -5.00 8.02 1.94
N HIS A 103 -4.20 7.49 1.01
CA HIS A 103 -4.64 6.64 -0.10
C HIS A 103 -4.48 5.14 0.15
N THR A 104 -4.22 4.71 1.39
CA THR A 104 -4.29 3.29 1.80
C THR A 104 -5.55 2.56 1.31
N PRO A 105 -6.76 3.16 1.31
CA PRO A 105 -7.97 2.53 0.77
C PRO A 105 -7.85 2.16 -0.72
N THR A 106 -7.12 2.96 -1.50
CA THR A 106 -6.87 2.70 -2.92
C THR A 106 -5.90 1.54 -3.09
N VAL A 107 -4.81 1.52 -2.32
CA VAL A 107 -3.81 0.42 -2.33
C VAL A 107 -4.47 -0.91 -1.95
N LEU A 108 -5.27 -0.94 -0.88
CA LEU A 108 -5.99 -2.16 -0.48
C LEU A 108 -7.01 -2.61 -1.55
N ARG A 109 -7.72 -1.68 -2.18
CA ARG A 109 -8.67 -2.01 -3.23
C ARG A 109 -8.00 -2.64 -4.46
N ILE A 110 -6.79 -2.20 -4.82
CA ILE A 110 -5.98 -2.85 -5.86
C ILE A 110 -5.65 -4.28 -5.41
N LEU A 111 -5.20 -4.49 -4.16
CA LEU A 111 -4.92 -5.83 -3.61
C LEU A 111 -6.12 -6.77 -3.72
N HIS A 112 -7.29 -6.31 -3.26
CA HIS A 112 -8.54 -7.07 -3.27
C HIS A 112 -9.15 -7.25 -4.67
N THR A 113 -8.60 -6.61 -5.69
CA THR A 113 -8.99 -6.83 -7.10
C THR A 113 -8.29 -8.06 -7.69
N PHE A 114 -7.22 -8.57 -7.07
CA PHE A 114 -6.45 -9.72 -7.56
C PHE A 114 -6.78 -11.13 -6.99
N PRO A 115 -7.94 -11.45 -6.37
CA PRO A 115 -8.19 -12.82 -5.94
C PRO A 115 -8.58 -13.70 -7.15
N ASN A 116 -7.65 -14.54 -7.58
CA ASN A 116 -7.83 -15.77 -8.38
C ASN A 116 -8.13 -15.68 -9.91
N GLU A 117 -7.67 -14.68 -10.68
CA GLU A 117 -7.70 -14.83 -12.15
C GLU A 117 -6.57 -15.72 -12.72
N ASP A 118 -5.60 -16.14 -11.89
CA ASP A 118 -4.49 -17.02 -12.30
C ASP A 118 -4.65 -18.49 -11.85
N GLN A 119 -5.86 -19.05 -11.81
CA GLN A 119 -6.01 -20.53 -11.78
C GLN A 119 -6.20 -21.17 -13.17
N ALA A 120 -6.63 -20.40 -14.17
CA ALA A 120 -6.88 -20.93 -15.51
C ALA A 120 -5.63 -20.93 -16.42
N ALA A 121 -4.62 -20.10 -16.13
CA ALA A 121 -3.40 -20.02 -16.94
C ALA A 121 -2.34 -21.09 -16.57
N ILE A 122 -2.38 -21.60 -15.33
CA ILE A 122 -1.40 -22.58 -14.83
C ILE A 122 -1.73 -24.02 -15.29
N SER A 123 -2.96 -24.29 -15.74
CA SER A 123 -3.41 -25.62 -16.18
C SER A 123 -3.15 -25.93 -17.66
N ARG A 124 -2.41 -25.09 -18.40
CA ARG A 124 -2.21 -25.24 -19.86
C ARG A 124 -0.76 -25.43 -20.33
N CYS A 125 0.19 -25.56 -19.41
CA CYS A 125 1.55 -26.00 -19.72
C CYS A 125 2.03 -26.93 -18.60
N GLY A 126 1.89 -28.23 -18.82
CA GLY A 126 2.31 -29.31 -17.93
C GLY A 126 1.63 -30.61 -18.31
#